data_AF-J9G5D9-F1
#
_entry.id   AF-J9G5D9-F1
#
_cell.length_a   1.000
_cell.length_b   1.000
_cell.length_c   1.000
_cell.angle_alpha   90.00
_cell.angle_beta   90.00
_cell.angle_gamma   90.00
#
_symmetry.space_group_name_H-M   'P 1'
#
loop_
_entity.id
_entity.type
_entity.pdbx_description
1 polymer ?
#
loop_
_entity_poly.entity_id
_entity_poly.type
_entity_poly.pdbx_seq_one_letter_code
_entity_poly.pdbx_strand_id
1 'polypeptide(L)' 'MPNALGIISFTSPAIFVRGISSYRPVAAFSYVGRYRLVDIPVSNMTNSGIQDIQVYTNGNPKVLFDHVGSGRH' A
#
# COMPACT_ATOMS: atom_id res chain seq x y z
N MET A 1 -16.05 7.45 -15.81
CA MET A 1 -15.10 6.75 -14.94
C MET A 1 -14.34 5.75 -15.80
N PRO A 2 -13.00 5.67 -15.72
CA PRO A 2 -12.23 4.69 -16.47
C PRO A 2 -12.58 3.27 -16.02
N ASN A 3 -12.84 2.37 -16.98
CA ASN A 3 -12.98 0.94 -16.71
C ASN A 3 -11.59 0.30 -16.73
N ALA A 4 -10.88 0.40 -15.61
CA ALA A 4 -9.50 -0.05 -15.48
C ALA A 4 -9.25 -0.71 -14.12
N LEU A 5 -8.38 -1.72 -14.11
CA LEU A 5 -7.86 -2.36 -12.90
C LEU A 5 -6.51 -1.74 -12.54
N GLY A 6 -6.43 -1.10 -11.38
CA GLY A 6 -5.18 -0.63 -10.81
C GLY A 6 -4.41 -1.77 -10.13
N ILE A 7 -3.14 -1.95 -10.47
CA ILE A 7 -2.25 -2.93 -9.81
C ILE A 7 -1.09 -2.18 -9.16
N ILE A 8 -0.93 -2.34 -7.84
CA ILE A 8 0.15 -1.77 -7.05
C ILE A 8 1.00 -2.92 -6.50
N SER A 9 2.30 -2.95 -6.82
CA SER A 9 3.21 -4.03 -6.42
C SER A 9 4.32 -3.55 -5.50
N PHE A 10 4.25 -3.94 -4.23
CA PHE A 10 5.28 -3.75 -3.20
C PHE A 10 6.06 -5.06 -2.93
N THR A 11 6.24 -5.89 -3.94
CA THR A 11 6.90 -7.21 -3.82
C THR A 11 8.39 -7.18 -4.14
N SER A 12 8.91 -6.05 -4.64
CA SER A 12 10.30 -5.95 -5.08
C SER A 12 11.28 -6.19 -3.91
N PRO A 13 12.20 -7.17 -4.04
CA PRO A 13 13.22 -7.44 -3.02
C PRO A 13 14.30 -6.35 -2.98
N ALA A 14 14.34 -5.45 -3.96
CA ALA A 14 15.31 -4.36 -4.02
C ALA A 14 15.16 -3.35 -2.86
N ILE A 15 13.98 -3.27 -2.26
CA ILE A 15 13.71 -2.39 -1.12
C ILE A 15 13.81 -3.20 0.18
N PHE A 16 15.04 -3.39 0.64
CA PHE A 16 15.33 -4.04 1.92
C PHE A 16 15.78 -3.01 2.95
N VAL A 17 14.92 -2.74 3.94
CA VAL A 17 15.27 -1.93 5.11
C VAL A 17 15.55 -2.87 6.27
N ARG A 18 16.84 -3.07 6.55
CA ARG A 18 17.32 -3.98 7.59
C ARG A 18 16.64 -3.65 8.92
N GLY A 19 16.01 -4.67 9.52
CA GLY A 19 15.36 -4.56 10.83
C GLY A 19 13.91 -4.06 10.81
N ILE A 20 13.40 -3.48 9.72
CA ILE A 20 11.98 -3.05 9.63
C ILE A 20 11.21 -3.91 8.63
N SER A 21 11.81 -4.25 7.49
CA SER A 21 11.19 -5.07 6.45
C SER A 21 10.80 -6.48 6.92
N SER A 22 11.42 -6.97 8.01
CA SER A 22 11.07 -8.25 8.65
C SER A 22 9.75 -8.20 9.43
N TYR A 23 9.32 -7.02 9.88
CA TYR A 23 8.15 -6.85 10.74
C TYR A 23 6.93 -6.32 10.00
N ARG A 24 7.14 -5.53 8.94
CA ARG A 24 6.04 -4.98 8.13
C ARG A 24 6.45 -4.82 6.65
N PRO A 25 5.49 -4.98 5.72
CA PRO A 25 5.71 -4.68 4.31
C PRO A 25 6.05 -3.21 4.10
N VAL A 26 6.83 -2.93 3.05
CA VAL A 26 7.17 -1.55 2.64
C VAL A 26 5.92 -0.72 2.39
N ALA A 27 4.88 -1.32 1.82
CA ALA A 27 3.56 -0.70 1.64
C ALA A 27 3.01 -0.07 2.93
N ALA A 28 3.32 -0.67 4.09
CA ALA A 28 2.83 -0.21 5.37
C ALA A 28 3.72 0.87 6.01
N PHE A 29 4.90 1.20 5.48
CA PHE A 29 5.81 2.13 6.15
C PHE A 29 5.15 3.50 6.32
N SER A 30 5.29 4.07 7.53
CA SER A 30 4.74 5.38 7.84
C SER A 30 5.45 6.47 7.03
N TYR A 31 4.66 7.41 6.52
CA TYR A 31 5.10 8.56 5.72
C TYR A 31 4.45 9.83 6.30
N VAL A 32 5.28 10.81 6.67
CA VAL A 32 4.86 12.12 7.22
C VAL A 32 3.83 11.96 8.36
N GLY A 33 4.05 10.98 9.24
CA GLY A 33 3.31 10.79 10.50
C GLY A 33 1.95 10.08 10.40
N ARG A 34 1.13 10.39 9.39
CA ARG A 34 -0.26 9.86 9.28
C ARG A 34 -0.49 8.93 8.10
N TYR A 35 0.29 9.06 7.04
CA TYR A 35 0.13 8.27 5.85
C TYR A 35 1.04 7.05 5.87
N ARG A 36 0.80 6.15 4.93
CA ARG A 36 1.68 5.05 4.58
C ARG A 36 2.04 5.12 3.11
N LEU A 37 3.12 4.45 2.72
CA LEU A 37 3.55 4.44 1.33
C LEU A 37 2.49 3.92 0.35
N VAL A 38 1.60 3.02 0.78
CA VAL A 38 0.46 2.55 -0.02
C VAL A 38 -0.54 3.67 -0.35
N ASP A 39 -0.65 4.70 0.50
CA ASP A 39 -1.69 5.73 0.36
C ASP A 39 -1.45 6.62 -0.87
N ILE A 40 -0.20 6.83 -1.27
CA ILE A 40 0.16 7.65 -2.43
C ILE A 40 -0.39 7.07 -3.75
N PRO A 41 -0.03 5.84 -4.16
CA PRO A 41 -0.56 5.26 -5.39
C PRO A 41 -2.07 4.99 -5.32
N VAL A 42 -2.61 4.62 -4.15
CA VAL A 42 -4.07 4.47 -3.97
C VAL A 42 -4.78 5.80 -4.20
N SER A 43 -4.33 6.89 -3.57
CA SER A 43 -4.92 8.23 -3.75
C SER A 43 -4.81 8.71 -5.19
N ASN A 44 -3.70 8.45 -5.87
CA ASN A 44 -3.54 8.79 -7.29
C ASN A 44 -4.57 8.06 -8.16
N MET A 45 -4.78 6.76 -7.92
CA MET A 45 -5.73 5.95 -8.67
C MET A 45 -7.18 6.37 -8.40
N THR A 46 -7.56 6.55 -7.12
CA THR A 46 -8.92 6.94 -6.76
C THR A 46 -9.25 8.36 -7.24
N ASN A 47 -8.33 9.31 -7.11
CA ASN A 47 -8.48 10.67 -7.67
C ASN A 47 -8.55 10.68 -9.20
N SER A 48 -8.03 9.66 -9.86
CA SER A 48 -8.14 9.45 -11.32
C SER A 48 -9.39 8.66 -11.73
N GLY A 49 -10.25 8.28 -10.78
CA GLY A 49 -11.48 7.55 -11.02
C GLY A 49 -11.32 6.03 -11.21
N ILE A 50 -10.16 5.46 -10.89
CA ILE A 50 -9.93 4.01 -10.85
C ILE A 50 -10.41 3.48 -9.50
N GLN A 51 -11.40 2.59 -9.51
CA GLN A 51 -12.06 2.08 -8.29
C GLN A 51 -11.64 0.66 -7.94
N ASP A 52 -11.34 -0.16 -8.95
CA ASP A 52 -10.84 -1.52 -8.75
C ASP A 52 -9.32 -1.48 -8.61
N ILE A 53 -8.82 -1.65 -7.39
CA ILE A 53 -7.38 -1.58 -7.08
C ILE A 53 -6.95 -2.84 -6.33
N GLN A 54 -5.92 -3.50 -6.84
CA GLN A 54 -5.26 -4.63 -6.19
C GLN A 54 -3.88 -4.21 -5.69
N VAL A 55 -3.60 -4.52 -4.43
CA VAL A 55 -2.31 -4.23 -3.77
C VAL A 55 -1.62 -5.54 -3.43
N TYR A 56 -0.45 -5.77 -4.02
CA TYR A 56 0.38 -6.94 -3.78
C TYR A 56 1.55 -6.57 -2.87
N THR A 57 1.81 -7.38 -1.85
CA THR A 57 2.90 -7.12 -0.91
C THR A 57 3.49 -8.42 -0.34
N ASN A 58 4.78 -8.38 0.01
CA ASN A 58 5.49 -9.47 0.67
C ASN A 58 5.74 -9.14 2.15
N GLY A 59 5.99 -10.14 2.99
CA GLY A 59 6.20 -9.97 4.44
C GLY A 59 4.90 -10.16 5.23
N ASN A 60 4.75 -9.52 6.38
CA ASN A 60 3.55 -9.65 7.25
C ASN A 60 2.45 -8.66 6.82
N PRO A 61 1.42 -9.07 6.07
CA PRO A 61 0.43 -8.14 5.51
C PRO A 61 -0.56 -7.64 6.55
N LYS A 62 -0.63 -8.24 7.76
CA LYS A 62 -1.64 -7.92 8.77
C LYS A 62 -1.70 -6.42 9.07
N VAL A 63 -0.55 -5.80 9.30
CA VAL A 63 -0.48 -4.37 9.59
C VAL A 63 -0.96 -3.51 8.43
N LEU A 64 -0.75 -3.93 7.17
CA LEU A 64 -1.24 -3.23 5.97
C LEU A 64 -2.76 -3.39 5.86
N PHE A 65 -3.27 -4.60 6.04
CA PHE A 65 -4.70 -4.89 5.95
C PHE A 65 -5.49 -4.22 7.07
N ASP A 66 -4.94 -4.13 8.28
CA ASP A 66 -5.57 -3.39 9.37
C ASP A 66 -5.68 -1.87 9.05
N HIS A 67 -4.78 -1.34 8.20
CA HIS A 67 -4.81 0.06 7.75
C HIS A 67 -5.74 0.31 6.56
N VAL A 68 -5.67 -0.56 5.55
CA VAL A 68 -6.49 -0.43 4.33
C VAL A 68 -7.92 -0.91 4.58
N GLY A 69 -8.09 -2.00 5.33
CA GLY A 69 -9.34 -2.74 5.50
C GLY A 69 -10.42 -2.04 6.33
N SER A 70 -10.09 -0.94 7.01
CA SER A 70 -11.11 -0.11 7.65
C SER A 70 -11.44 1.16 6.85
N GLY A 71 -10.49 1.73 6.09
CA GLY A 71 -10.65 3.02 5.39
C GLY A 71 -11.16 4.18 6.28
N ARG A 72 -11.24 3.95 7.60
CA ARG A 72 -11.92 4.78 8.61
C ARG A 72 -10.89 5.17 9.65
N HIS A 73 -9.98 6.05 9.27
CA HIS A 73 -9.19 6.86 10.19
C HIS A 73 -9.03 8.26 9.59
#